data_AF-A0A090VY22-F1
#
_entry.id   AF-A0A090VY22-F1
#
_cell.length_a   1.000
_cell.length_b   1.000
_cell.length_c   1.000
_cell.angle_alpha   90.00
_cell.angle_beta   90.00
_cell.angle_gamma   90.00
#
_symmetry.space_group_name_H-M   'P 1'
#
loop_
_entity.id
_entity.type
_entity.pdbx_description
1 polymer ?
#
loop_
_entity_poly.entity_id
_entity_poly.type
_entity_poly.pdbx_seq_one_letter_code
_entity_poly.pdbx_strand_id
1 'polypeptide(L)'
;MALLAASDLLNRAGVYFMQDQATGSEGSWHSLMDEAQQALATSQKSWQAWRALNPPEDEGLINSYQLFYGAIKEQADALTRTQSIDAFFAVPAQAFQADFNDNFARFRAASDARAEEGRQTLMSRLADLQYLFILGPALLLIIAIAVWFGMSRWVIAPLKRLITHINLLAAGDLSVAPPPVTCFNREIGQLSVSIEAMQRGLQQLVTQVSDATASMVSNIDSLAQGNQKLYQQSARQAKELDEVTANIAELESHVEGNTGYAKLASQRADEARQAAAGGDRMMDTVNESMQAIVARSDEMRGIVALIDNVAFQTNILALNAAIEAAHAGNHGRGFAVVAKEVGLLARKSSHSTQTIQTLIQHSLQGIEAGSQAVNRLENNLQQVTGLVGHLSGLLNDISQATLNQGENIHQMTRQLHGLNQVARRTGELVSTAAEASQQLHDDSRQLMQAVTRFRLPA
;
A
#
# COMPACT_ATOMS: atom_id res chain seq x y z
N MET A 1 -120.37 -14.93 -9.34
CA MET A 1 -120.75 -16.03 -10.25
C MET A 1 -121.75 -17.00 -9.63
N ALA A 2 -121.45 -17.69 -8.52
CA ALA A 2 -122.40 -18.66 -7.93
C ALA A 2 -123.78 -18.09 -7.55
N LEU A 3 -123.85 -16.83 -7.08
CA LEU A 3 -125.14 -16.18 -6.75
C LEU A 3 -126.05 -15.98 -7.97
N LEU A 4 -125.46 -15.60 -9.11
CA LEU A 4 -126.20 -15.40 -10.37
C LEU A 4 -126.71 -16.73 -10.92
N ALA A 5 -125.92 -17.80 -10.78
CA ALA A 5 -126.35 -19.15 -11.14
C ALA A 5 -127.54 -19.61 -10.29
N ALA A 6 -127.52 -19.33 -8.97
CA ALA A 6 -128.64 -19.63 -8.08
C ALA A 6 -129.93 -18.91 -8.53
N SER A 7 -129.85 -17.61 -8.86
CA SER A 7 -130.99 -16.84 -9.38
C SER A 7 -131.58 -17.44 -10.66
N ASP A 8 -130.74 -17.78 -11.64
CA ASP A 8 -131.19 -18.36 -12.92
C ASP A 8 -131.86 -19.73 -12.73
N LEU A 9 -131.24 -20.62 -11.96
CA LEU A 9 -131.78 -21.94 -11.65
C LEU A 9 -133.12 -21.83 -10.93
N LEU A 10 -133.23 -20.89 -9.98
CA LEU A 10 -134.45 -20.68 -9.22
C LEU A 10 -135.58 -20.12 -10.09
N ASN A 11 -135.28 -19.20 -11.00
CA ASN A 11 -136.24 -18.67 -11.96
C ASN A 11 -136.77 -19.78 -12.88
N ARG A 12 -135.88 -20.67 -13.35
CA ARG A 12 -136.28 -21.85 -14.14
C ARG A 12 -137.14 -22.82 -13.31
N ALA A 13 -136.79 -23.06 -12.05
CA ALA A 13 -137.58 -23.89 -11.15
C ALA A 13 -139.01 -23.32 -10.95
N GLY A 14 -139.15 -22.01 -10.78
CA GLY A 14 -140.46 -21.34 -10.69
C GLY A 14 -141.31 -21.48 -11.96
N VAL A 15 -140.70 -21.42 -13.14
CA VAL A 15 -141.40 -21.66 -14.42
C VAL A 15 -141.91 -23.10 -14.51
N TYR A 16 -141.09 -24.09 -14.13
CA TYR A 16 -141.53 -25.50 -14.11
C TYR A 16 -142.60 -25.77 -13.06
N PHE A 17 -142.57 -25.09 -11.90
CA PHE A 17 -143.62 -25.17 -10.89
C PHE A 17 -144.98 -24.73 -11.44
N MET A 18 -145.03 -23.65 -12.23
CA MET A 18 -146.25 -23.21 -12.93
C MET A 18 -146.73 -24.22 -13.97
N GLN A 19 -145.80 -24.78 -14.75
CA GLN A 19 -146.12 -25.76 -15.78
C GLN A 19 -146.68 -27.04 -15.16
N ASP A 20 -146.10 -27.50 -14.05
CA ASP A 20 -146.56 -28.65 -13.27
C ASP A 20 -147.99 -28.40 -12.73
N GLN A 21 -148.28 -27.22 -12.15
CA GLN A 21 -149.64 -26.85 -11.72
C GLN A 21 -150.68 -26.83 -12.86
N ALA A 22 -150.28 -26.45 -14.08
CA ALA A 22 -151.19 -26.35 -15.22
C ALA A 22 -151.41 -27.69 -15.96
N THR A 23 -150.40 -28.59 -15.95
CA THR A 23 -150.43 -29.85 -16.72
C THR A 23 -150.76 -31.08 -15.87
N GLY A 24 -150.79 -30.95 -14.53
CA GLY A 24 -151.03 -32.05 -13.60
C GLY A 24 -149.85 -33.02 -13.46
N SER A 25 -148.70 -32.69 -14.05
CA SER A 25 -147.43 -33.39 -13.84
C SER A 25 -146.84 -32.94 -12.50
N GLU A 26 -146.42 -33.88 -11.65
CA GLU A 26 -145.76 -33.55 -10.37
C GLU A 26 -144.25 -33.81 -10.45
N GLY A 27 -143.46 -32.77 -10.17
CA GLY A 27 -142.11 -32.94 -9.63
C GLY A 27 -140.94 -32.47 -10.48
N SER A 28 -141.20 -31.85 -11.63
CA SER A 28 -140.19 -31.41 -12.61
C SER A 28 -139.24 -30.34 -12.04
N TRP A 29 -139.72 -29.54 -11.09
CA TRP A 29 -138.99 -28.40 -10.53
C TRP A 29 -138.04 -28.75 -9.37
N HIS A 30 -138.17 -29.92 -8.73
CA HIS A 30 -137.39 -30.25 -7.53
C HIS A 30 -135.88 -30.33 -7.79
N SER A 31 -135.45 -30.93 -8.90
CA SER A 31 -134.02 -31.05 -9.23
C SER A 31 -133.35 -29.68 -9.43
N LEU A 32 -134.04 -28.76 -10.12
CA LEU A 32 -133.58 -27.39 -10.32
C LEU A 32 -133.57 -26.60 -9.02
N MET A 33 -134.51 -26.87 -8.11
CA MET A 33 -134.54 -26.27 -6.78
C MET A 33 -133.34 -26.73 -5.92
N ASP A 34 -133.03 -28.03 -5.92
CA ASP A 34 -131.86 -28.57 -5.20
C ASP A 34 -130.55 -27.95 -5.73
N GLU A 35 -130.39 -27.86 -7.04
CA GLU A 35 -129.24 -27.20 -7.66
C GLU A 35 -129.18 -25.70 -7.30
N ALA A 36 -130.32 -25.01 -7.31
CA ALA A 36 -130.40 -23.60 -6.93
C ALA A 36 -130.00 -23.38 -5.47
N GLN A 37 -130.46 -24.22 -4.54
CA GLN A 37 -130.07 -24.17 -3.13
C GLN A 37 -128.57 -24.46 -2.94
N GLN A 38 -128.01 -25.42 -3.69
CA GLN A 38 -126.58 -25.71 -3.66
C GLN A 38 -125.73 -24.55 -4.20
N ALA A 39 -126.17 -23.91 -5.28
CA ALA A 39 -125.52 -22.72 -5.83
C ALA A 39 -125.58 -21.53 -4.86
N LEU A 40 -126.70 -21.37 -4.15
CA LEU A 40 -126.89 -20.35 -3.11
C LEU A 40 -125.90 -20.58 -1.94
N ALA A 41 -125.79 -21.82 -1.43
CA ALA A 41 -124.83 -22.16 -0.39
C ALA A 41 -123.36 -21.93 -0.83
N THR A 42 -123.03 -22.27 -2.08
CA THR A 42 -121.69 -22.04 -2.66
C THR A 42 -121.37 -20.55 -2.76
N SER A 43 -122.36 -19.73 -3.12
CA SER A 43 -122.25 -18.28 -3.12
C SER A 43 -121.90 -17.74 -1.74
N GLN A 44 -122.62 -18.16 -0.69
CA GLN A 44 -122.38 -17.71 0.68
C GLN A 44 -120.96 -18.06 1.16
N LYS A 45 -120.50 -19.29 0.88
CA LYS A 45 -119.13 -19.72 1.21
C LYS A 45 -118.07 -18.87 0.51
N SER A 46 -118.29 -18.57 -0.78
CA SER A 46 -117.37 -17.75 -1.58
C SER A 46 -117.30 -16.31 -1.07
N TRP A 47 -118.45 -15.76 -0.64
CA TRP A 47 -118.53 -14.43 -0.05
C TRP A 47 -117.80 -14.33 1.30
N GLN A 48 -117.93 -15.35 2.15
CA GLN A 48 -117.19 -15.42 3.41
C GLN A 48 -115.68 -15.54 3.20
N ALA A 49 -115.23 -16.34 2.23
CA ALA A 49 -113.82 -16.47 1.88
C ALA A 49 -113.24 -15.14 1.35
N TRP A 50 -114.02 -14.40 0.55
CA TRP A 50 -113.62 -13.08 0.08
C TRP A 50 -113.51 -12.07 1.23
N ARG A 51 -114.47 -12.03 2.16
CA ARG A 51 -114.37 -11.18 3.37
C ARG A 51 -113.15 -11.52 4.24
N ALA A 52 -112.72 -12.79 4.29
CA ALA A 52 -111.55 -13.20 5.05
C ALA A 52 -110.21 -12.68 4.48
N LEU A 53 -110.16 -12.33 3.19
CA LEU A 53 -108.97 -11.74 2.54
C LEU A 53 -108.80 -10.24 2.84
N ASN A 54 -109.65 -9.68 3.70
CA ASN A 54 -109.66 -8.26 4.08
C ASN A 54 -109.64 -7.30 2.87
N PRO A 55 -110.58 -7.45 1.92
CA PRO A 55 -110.68 -6.57 0.76
C PRO A 55 -111.02 -5.14 1.19
N PRO A 56 -110.75 -4.14 0.33
CA PRO A 56 -111.20 -2.76 0.57
C PRO A 56 -112.70 -2.73 0.87
N GLU A 57 -113.12 -2.08 1.95
CA GLU A 57 -114.53 -1.99 2.34
C GLU A 57 -115.32 -1.20 1.29
N ASP A 58 -116.23 -1.89 0.58
CA ASP A 58 -117.20 -1.29 -0.33
C ASP A 58 -118.60 -1.63 0.21
N GLU A 59 -119.16 -0.69 0.99
CA GLU A 59 -120.48 -0.85 1.62
C GLU A 59 -121.59 -1.12 0.59
N GLY A 60 -121.49 -0.54 -0.61
CA GLY A 60 -122.46 -0.72 -1.69
C GLY A 60 -122.46 -2.15 -2.25
N LEU A 61 -121.28 -2.71 -2.49
CA LEU A 61 -121.15 -4.11 -2.91
C LEU A 61 -121.60 -5.08 -1.82
N ILE A 62 -121.30 -4.79 -0.55
CA ILE A 62 -121.69 -5.65 0.57
C ILE A 62 -123.21 -5.68 0.75
N ASN A 63 -123.86 -4.52 0.70
CA ASN A 63 -125.30 -4.41 0.88
C ASN A 63 -126.07 -5.04 -0.29
N SER A 64 -125.66 -4.74 -1.53
CA SER A 64 -126.28 -5.31 -2.74
C SER A 64 -126.17 -6.83 -2.79
N TYR A 65 -125.05 -7.43 -2.34
CA TYR A 65 -124.92 -8.88 -2.20
C TYR A 65 -125.92 -9.46 -1.18
N GLN A 66 -126.04 -8.83 -0.01
CA GLN A 66 -126.93 -9.31 1.05
C GLN A 66 -128.40 -9.25 0.65
N LEU A 67 -128.81 -8.15 0.02
CA LEU A 67 -130.17 -7.97 -0.50
C LEU A 67 -130.49 -8.99 -1.59
N PHE A 68 -129.57 -9.18 -2.55
CA PHE A 68 -129.78 -10.15 -3.62
C PHE A 68 -129.80 -11.59 -3.10
N TYR A 69 -128.88 -11.94 -2.19
CA TYR A 69 -128.89 -13.25 -1.53
C TYR A 69 -130.19 -13.50 -0.75
N GLY A 70 -130.65 -12.50 0.00
CA GLY A 70 -131.91 -12.55 0.75
C GLY A 70 -133.11 -12.79 -0.17
N ALA A 71 -133.19 -12.05 -1.28
CA ALA A 71 -134.25 -12.18 -2.26
C ALA A 71 -134.32 -13.56 -2.90
N ILE A 72 -133.18 -14.11 -3.35
CA ILE A 72 -133.16 -15.46 -3.95
C ILE A 72 -133.52 -16.53 -2.91
N LYS A 73 -133.09 -16.36 -1.65
CA LYS A 73 -133.48 -17.27 -0.57
C LYS A 73 -134.99 -17.22 -0.29
N GLU A 74 -135.57 -16.03 -0.27
CA GLU A 74 -137.01 -15.84 -0.04
C GLU A 74 -137.85 -16.45 -1.17
N GLN A 75 -137.41 -16.29 -2.42
CA GLN A 75 -138.03 -16.98 -3.56
C GLN A 75 -137.93 -18.51 -3.45
N ALA A 76 -136.79 -19.04 -2.97
CA ALA A 76 -136.60 -20.47 -2.80
C ALA A 76 -137.53 -21.02 -1.70
N ASP A 77 -137.66 -20.28 -0.60
CA ASP A 77 -138.56 -20.62 0.51
C ASP A 77 -140.05 -20.54 0.08
N ALA A 78 -140.44 -19.58 -0.77
CA ALA A 78 -141.81 -19.44 -1.26
C ALA A 78 -142.31 -20.67 -2.05
N LEU A 79 -141.45 -21.25 -2.90
CA LEU A 79 -141.78 -22.44 -3.69
C LEU A 79 -141.76 -23.72 -2.85
N THR A 80 -140.85 -23.82 -1.87
CA THR A 80 -140.66 -25.06 -1.09
C THR A 80 -141.55 -25.17 0.14
N ARG A 81 -141.77 -24.08 0.89
CA ARG A 81 -142.57 -24.11 2.13
C ARG A 81 -144.01 -23.69 1.93
N THR A 82 -144.23 -22.64 1.15
CA THR A 82 -145.56 -22.02 1.00
C THR A 82 -146.33 -22.55 -0.20
N GLN A 83 -145.65 -23.27 -1.12
CA GLN A 83 -146.18 -23.76 -2.40
C GLN A 83 -146.99 -22.70 -3.17
N SER A 84 -146.63 -21.42 -2.99
CA SER A 84 -147.34 -20.29 -3.54
C SER A 84 -146.47 -19.62 -4.59
N ILE A 85 -146.93 -19.67 -5.84
CA ILE A 85 -146.29 -18.98 -6.95
C ILE A 85 -146.41 -17.45 -6.81
N ASP A 86 -147.47 -16.96 -6.17
CA ASP A 86 -147.68 -15.52 -5.94
C ASP A 86 -146.58 -14.94 -5.03
N ALA A 87 -146.19 -15.68 -4.00
CA ALA A 87 -145.09 -15.28 -3.11
C ALA A 87 -143.72 -15.31 -3.82
N PHE A 88 -143.54 -16.18 -4.81
CA PHE A 88 -142.31 -16.25 -5.61
C PHE A 88 -142.12 -15.00 -6.49
N PHE A 89 -143.19 -14.51 -7.12
CA PHE A 89 -143.15 -13.32 -7.97
C PHE A 89 -143.24 -12.00 -7.19
N ALA A 90 -143.68 -12.02 -5.93
CA ALA A 90 -143.70 -10.83 -5.08
C ALA A 90 -142.30 -10.28 -4.75
N VAL A 91 -141.27 -11.13 -4.82
CA VAL A 91 -139.88 -10.75 -4.55
C VAL A 91 -139.24 -10.17 -5.82
N PRO A 92 -138.78 -8.90 -5.84
CA PRO A 92 -138.19 -8.26 -7.01
C PRO A 92 -136.72 -8.66 -7.23
N ALA A 93 -136.45 -9.95 -7.40
CA ALA A 93 -135.10 -10.50 -7.53
C ALA A 93 -134.27 -9.89 -8.67
N GLN A 94 -134.91 -9.53 -9.79
CA GLN A 94 -134.23 -8.91 -10.94
C GLN A 94 -133.64 -7.53 -10.61
N ALA A 95 -134.32 -6.75 -9.76
CA ALA A 95 -133.82 -5.44 -9.35
C ALA A 95 -132.57 -5.58 -8.47
N PHE A 96 -132.59 -6.51 -7.52
CA PHE A 96 -131.43 -6.80 -6.67
C PHE A 96 -130.27 -7.41 -7.47
N GLN A 97 -130.55 -8.21 -8.50
CA GLN A 97 -129.53 -8.73 -9.40
C GLN A 97 -128.81 -7.63 -10.18
N ALA A 98 -129.56 -6.65 -10.71
CA ALA A 98 -128.99 -5.53 -11.45
C ALA A 98 -128.11 -4.66 -10.55
N ASP A 99 -128.56 -4.36 -9.33
CA ASP A 99 -127.83 -3.57 -8.34
C ASP A 99 -126.53 -4.26 -7.91
N PHE A 100 -126.57 -5.57 -7.65
CA PHE A 100 -125.36 -6.35 -7.34
C PHE A 100 -124.35 -6.34 -8.50
N ASN A 101 -124.81 -6.48 -9.74
CA ASN A 101 -123.92 -6.49 -10.90
C ASN A 101 -123.22 -5.14 -11.12
N ASP A 102 -123.91 -4.01 -10.93
CA ASP A 102 -123.32 -2.68 -11.09
C ASP A 102 -122.26 -2.40 -10.02
N ASN A 103 -122.58 -2.69 -8.75
CA ASN A 103 -121.63 -2.53 -7.65
C ASN A 103 -120.41 -3.46 -7.82
N PHE A 104 -120.60 -4.69 -8.29
CA PHE A 104 -119.49 -5.63 -8.52
C PHE A 104 -118.57 -5.16 -9.66
N ALA A 105 -119.12 -4.57 -10.72
CA ALA A 105 -118.35 -4.00 -11.82
C ALA A 105 -117.52 -2.79 -11.36
N ARG A 106 -118.09 -1.90 -10.54
CA ARG A 106 -117.39 -0.75 -9.95
C ARG A 106 -116.21 -1.16 -9.08
N PHE A 107 -116.43 -2.12 -8.18
CA PHE A 107 -115.38 -2.63 -7.31
C PHE A 107 -114.20 -3.20 -8.11
N ARG A 108 -114.49 -3.97 -9.17
CA ARG A 108 -113.46 -4.55 -10.04
C ARG A 108 -112.63 -3.47 -10.76
N ALA A 109 -113.27 -2.45 -11.32
CA ALA A 109 -112.56 -1.35 -11.99
C ALA A 109 -111.66 -0.55 -11.03
N ALA A 110 -112.13 -0.30 -9.80
CA ALA A 110 -111.34 0.39 -8.78
C ALA A 110 -110.13 -0.43 -8.31
N SER A 111 -110.27 -1.76 -8.22
CA SER A 111 -109.17 -2.66 -7.87
C SER A 111 -108.06 -2.67 -8.93
N ASP A 112 -108.42 -2.69 -10.22
CA ASP A 112 -107.45 -2.71 -11.32
C ASP A 112 -106.66 -1.38 -11.42
N ALA A 113 -107.30 -0.23 -11.17
CA ALA A 113 -106.64 1.07 -11.18
C ALA A 113 -105.54 1.19 -10.09
N ARG A 114 -105.78 0.66 -8.89
CA ARG A 114 -104.79 0.69 -7.79
C ARG A 114 -103.57 -0.20 -8.06
N ALA A 115 -103.72 -1.27 -8.83
CA ALA A 115 -102.60 -2.15 -9.18
C ALA A 115 -101.59 -1.47 -10.12
N GLU A 116 -102.05 -0.59 -11.02
CA GLU A 116 -101.15 0.09 -11.99
C GLU A 116 -100.35 1.23 -11.35
N GLU A 117 -100.92 1.99 -10.41
CA GLU A 117 -100.19 3.04 -9.65
C GLU A 117 -99.01 2.48 -8.84
N GLY A 118 -99.18 1.29 -8.23
CA GLY A 118 -98.11 0.61 -7.50
C GLY A 118 -96.94 0.17 -8.39
N ARG A 119 -97.20 -0.10 -9.67
CA ARG A 119 -96.19 -0.57 -10.62
C ARG A 119 -95.32 0.58 -11.15
N GLN A 120 -95.92 1.76 -11.37
CA GLN A 120 -95.20 2.93 -11.86
C GLN A 120 -94.27 3.55 -10.80
N THR A 121 -94.70 3.56 -9.53
CA THR A 121 -93.92 4.12 -8.42
C THR A 121 -92.69 3.28 -8.05
N LEU A 122 -92.70 1.98 -8.34
CA LEU A 122 -91.53 1.10 -8.12
C LEU A 122 -90.44 1.28 -9.18
N MET A 123 -90.84 1.51 -10.44
CA MET A 123 -89.91 1.61 -11.57
C MET A 123 -89.06 2.89 -11.53
N SER A 124 -89.62 4.02 -11.06
CA SER A 124 -88.88 5.29 -10.97
C SER A 124 -87.77 5.26 -9.91
N ARG A 125 -87.98 4.57 -8.78
CA ARG A 125 -86.97 4.49 -7.71
C ARG A 125 -85.79 3.57 -8.02
N LEU A 126 -85.93 2.64 -8.96
CA LEU A 126 -84.83 1.77 -9.38
C LEU A 126 -83.87 2.48 -10.36
N ALA A 127 -84.37 3.41 -11.17
CA ALA A 127 -83.56 4.17 -12.13
C ALA A 127 -82.56 5.13 -11.46
N ASP A 128 -82.96 5.81 -10.37
CA ASP A 128 -82.08 6.75 -9.66
C ASP A 128 -80.91 6.05 -8.93
N LEU A 129 -81.08 4.80 -8.50
CA LEU A 129 -80.00 4.02 -7.87
C LEU A 129 -78.92 3.57 -8.87
N GLN A 130 -79.26 3.44 -10.16
CA GLN A 130 -78.34 3.00 -11.20
C GLN A 130 -77.25 4.04 -11.51
N TYR A 131 -77.56 5.34 -11.44
CA TYR A 131 -76.58 6.41 -11.69
C TYR A 131 -75.49 6.47 -10.61
N LEU A 132 -75.85 6.29 -9.34
CA LEU A 132 -74.89 6.24 -8.22
C LEU A 132 -73.92 5.05 -8.33
N PHE A 133 -74.42 3.91 -8.81
CA PHE A 133 -73.61 2.69 -8.98
C PHE A 133 -72.59 2.76 -10.13
N ILE A 134 -72.79 3.65 -11.12
CA ILE A 134 -71.87 3.81 -12.26
C ILE A 134 -70.90 4.98 -12.03
N LEU A 135 -71.38 6.11 -11.53
CA LEU A 135 -70.56 7.31 -11.33
C LEU A 135 -69.50 7.12 -10.23
N GLY A 136 -69.83 6.44 -9.13
CA GLY A 136 -68.89 6.19 -8.04
C GLY A 136 -67.64 5.42 -8.49
N PRO A 137 -67.80 4.23 -9.11
CA PRO A 137 -66.66 3.47 -9.64
C PRO A 137 -65.92 4.17 -10.77
N ALA A 138 -66.63 4.89 -11.65
CA ALA A 138 -65.99 5.63 -12.74
C ALA A 138 -65.06 6.74 -12.22
N LEU A 139 -65.49 7.49 -11.20
CA LEU A 139 -64.67 8.51 -10.56
C LEU A 139 -63.45 7.90 -9.87
N LEU A 140 -63.62 6.79 -9.15
CA LEU A 140 -62.51 6.07 -8.51
C LEU A 140 -61.50 5.56 -9.55
N LEU A 141 -61.97 5.09 -10.70
CA LEU A 141 -61.11 4.61 -11.78
C LEU A 141 -60.31 5.76 -12.42
N ILE A 142 -60.93 6.92 -12.61
CA ILE A 142 -60.23 8.12 -13.09
C ILE A 142 -59.15 8.57 -12.08
N ILE A 143 -59.47 8.60 -10.79
CA ILE A 143 -58.50 8.93 -9.73
C ILE A 143 -57.35 7.91 -9.73
N ALA A 144 -57.65 6.61 -9.83
CA ALA A 144 -56.64 5.56 -9.88
C ALA A 144 -55.69 5.74 -11.10
N ILE A 145 -56.23 6.05 -12.27
CA ILE A 145 -55.42 6.34 -13.48
C ILE A 145 -54.58 7.61 -13.29
N ALA A 146 -55.15 8.68 -12.73
CA ALA A 146 -54.43 9.93 -12.50
C ALA A 146 -53.29 9.75 -11.49
N VAL A 147 -53.53 9.03 -10.39
CA VAL A 147 -52.50 8.68 -9.39
C VAL A 147 -51.43 7.78 -10.00
N TRP A 148 -51.82 6.76 -10.78
CA TRP A 148 -50.88 5.88 -11.48
C TRP A 148 -49.98 6.68 -12.44
N PHE A 149 -50.57 7.57 -13.24
CA PHE A 149 -49.83 8.39 -14.20
C PHE A 149 -48.89 9.37 -13.48
N GLY A 150 -49.37 10.04 -12.42
CA GLY A 150 -48.57 10.93 -11.58
C GLY A 150 -47.40 10.22 -10.92
N MET A 151 -47.65 9.06 -10.27
CA MET A 151 -46.62 8.24 -9.63
C MET A 151 -45.59 7.73 -10.64
N SER A 152 -46.05 7.23 -11.79
CA SER A 152 -45.17 6.72 -12.84
C SER A 152 -44.27 7.82 -13.42
N ARG A 153 -44.83 9.02 -13.65
CA ARG A 153 -44.12 10.11 -14.31
C ARG A 153 -43.24 10.93 -13.36
N TRP A 154 -43.68 11.18 -12.14
CA TRP A 154 -43.00 12.06 -11.18
C TRP A 154 -42.12 11.33 -10.17
N VAL A 155 -42.34 10.04 -9.92
CA VAL A 155 -41.53 9.25 -8.97
C VAL A 155 -40.76 8.14 -9.69
N ILE A 156 -41.45 7.23 -10.39
CA ILE A 156 -40.83 6.01 -10.94
C ILE A 156 -39.83 6.33 -12.05
N ALA A 157 -40.21 7.18 -13.02
CA ALA A 157 -39.34 7.54 -14.14
C ALA A 157 -38.01 8.23 -13.70
N PRO A 158 -38.01 9.27 -12.84
CA PRO A 158 -36.75 9.86 -12.39
C PRO A 158 -35.94 8.92 -11.49
N LEU A 159 -36.58 8.09 -10.66
CA LEU A 159 -35.86 7.09 -9.85
C LEU A 159 -35.14 6.07 -10.73
N LYS A 160 -35.79 5.57 -11.80
CA LYS A 160 -35.16 4.66 -12.78
C LYS A 160 -33.93 5.29 -13.44
N ARG A 161 -33.99 6.58 -13.79
CA ARG A 161 -32.82 7.30 -14.36
C ARG A 161 -31.66 7.37 -13.37
N LEU A 162 -31.94 7.68 -12.10
CA LEU A 162 -30.92 7.71 -11.04
C LEU A 162 -30.33 6.32 -10.79
N ILE A 163 -31.15 5.26 -10.79
CA ILE A 163 -30.67 3.87 -10.67
C ILE A 163 -29.75 3.52 -11.85
N THR A 164 -30.14 3.85 -13.08
CA THR A 164 -29.27 3.63 -14.25
C THR A 164 -27.95 4.39 -14.12
N HIS A 165 -27.98 5.63 -13.61
CA HIS A 165 -26.76 6.41 -13.36
C HIS A 165 -25.88 5.77 -12.29
N ILE A 166 -26.46 5.33 -11.16
CA ILE A 166 -25.73 4.59 -10.12
C ILE A 166 -25.11 3.31 -10.68
N ASN A 167 -25.81 2.59 -11.55
CA ASN A 167 -25.26 1.39 -12.21
C ASN A 167 -24.06 1.72 -13.10
N LEU A 168 -24.05 2.87 -13.78
CA LEU A 168 -22.88 3.36 -14.53
C LEU A 168 -21.72 3.69 -13.58
N LEU A 169 -21.98 4.40 -12.49
CA LEU A 169 -20.97 4.71 -11.47
C LEU A 169 -20.38 3.43 -10.85
N ALA A 170 -21.23 2.43 -10.56
CA ALA A 170 -20.81 1.13 -10.02
C ALA A 170 -20.03 0.28 -11.04
N ALA A 171 -20.29 0.45 -12.33
CA ALA A 171 -19.49 -0.15 -13.40
C ALA A 171 -18.11 0.53 -13.56
N GLY A 172 -17.90 1.68 -12.92
CA GLY A 172 -16.67 2.48 -13.00
C GLY A 172 -16.73 3.63 -13.99
N ASP A 173 -17.87 3.88 -14.66
CA ASP A 173 -17.98 5.01 -15.59
C ASP A 173 -18.36 6.29 -14.83
N LEU A 174 -17.36 7.10 -14.49
CA LEU A 174 -17.52 8.40 -13.85
C LEU A 174 -17.57 9.55 -14.87
N SER A 175 -17.45 9.27 -16.18
CA SER A 175 -17.35 10.30 -17.22
C SER A 175 -18.68 10.96 -17.59
N VAL A 176 -19.80 10.25 -17.33
CA VAL A 176 -21.14 10.67 -17.73
C VAL A 176 -21.68 11.72 -16.76
N ALA A 177 -22.15 12.85 -17.29
CA ALA A 177 -22.80 13.88 -16.48
C ALA A 177 -24.13 13.39 -15.87
N PRO A 178 -24.53 13.87 -14.68
CA PRO A 178 -25.78 13.48 -14.05
C PRO A 178 -26.98 13.81 -14.96
N PRO A 179 -27.97 12.91 -15.09
CA PRO A 179 -29.16 13.18 -15.88
C PRO A 179 -29.94 14.38 -15.30
N PRO A 180 -30.46 15.31 -16.13
CA PRO A 180 -31.28 16.40 -15.64
C PRO A 180 -32.58 15.83 -15.06
N VAL A 181 -32.75 15.96 -13.74
CA VAL A 181 -33.96 15.53 -13.04
C VAL A 181 -34.82 16.77 -12.81
N THR A 182 -36.00 16.83 -13.43
CA THR A 182 -36.99 17.87 -13.14
C THR A 182 -37.49 17.71 -11.70
N CYS A 183 -37.13 18.65 -10.83
CA CYS A 183 -37.38 18.61 -9.38
C CYS A 183 -38.87 18.79 -9.04
N PHE A 184 -39.68 17.76 -9.29
CA PHE A 184 -41.09 17.78 -8.89
C PHE A 184 -41.27 17.43 -7.40
N ASN A 185 -40.42 16.54 -6.86
CA ASN A 185 -40.37 16.18 -5.44
C ASN A 185 -39.00 16.55 -4.84
N ARG A 186 -39.00 17.10 -3.63
CA ARG A 186 -37.79 17.59 -2.93
C ARG A 186 -36.79 16.47 -2.66
N GLU A 187 -37.28 15.29 -2.31
CA GLU A 187 -36.49 14.10 -1.94
C GLU A 187 -35.70 13.56 -3.13
N ILE A 188 -36.32 13.52 -4.32
CA ILE A 188 -35.65 13.08 -5.56
C ILE A 188 -34.58 14.09 -5.98
N GLY A 189 -34.85 15.39 -5.82
CA GLY A 189 -33.85 16.44 -6.06
C GLY A 189 -32.65 16.31 -5.11
N GLN A 190 -32.90 16.10 -3.81
CA GLN A 190 -31.84 15.90 -2.81
C GLN A 190 -31.01 14.65 -3.13
N LEU A 191 -31.64 13.54 -3.52
CA LEU A 191 -30.94 12.32 -3.92
C LEU A 191 -30.04 12.55 -5.15
N SER A 192 -30.51 13.28 -6.15
CA SER A 192 -29.72 13.63 -7.33
C SER A 192 -28.47 14.44 -6.97
N VAL A 193 -28.61 15.44 -6.09
CA VAL A 193 -27.48 16.26 -5.62
C VAL A 193 -26.49 15.42 -4.81
N SER A 194 -26.95 14.52 -3.95
CA SER A 194 -26.07 13.61 -3.20
C SER A 194 -25.31 12.64 -4.10
N ILE A 195 -25.94 12.12 -5.16
CA ILE A 195 -25.27 11.26 -6.16
C ILE A 195 -24.22 12.04 -6.95
N GLU A 196 -24.52 13.29 -7.34
CA GLU A 196 -23.54 14.15 -8.01
C GLU A 196 -22.34 14.46 -7.10
N ALA A 197 -22.58 14.77 -5.83
CA ALA A 197 -21.51 14.99 -4.86
C ALA A 197 -20.65 13.72 -4.67
N MET A 198 -21.27 12.55 -4.61
CA MET A 198 -20.58 11.26 -4.54
C MET A 198 -19.73 11.01 -5.80
N GLN A 199 -20.28 11.27 -7.00
CA GLN A 199 -19.54 11.14 -8.26
C GLN A 199 -18.33 12.07 -8.29
N ARG A 200 -18.49 13.35 -7.90
CA ARG A 200 -17.36 14.31 -7.82
C ARG A 200 -16.29 13.86 -6.82
N GLY A 201 -16.70 13.37 -5.65
CA GLY A 201 -15.78 12.82 -4.65
C GLY A 201 -15.01 11.61 -5.17
N LEU A 202 -15.69 10.67 -5.85
CA LEU A 202 -15.07 9.51 -6.48
C LEU A 202 -14.10 9.91 -7.60
N GLN A 203 -14.49 10.85 -8.48
CA GLN A 203 -13.61 11.38 -9.52
C GLN A 203 -12.33 11.96 -8.92
N GLN A 204 -12.45 12.81 -7.90
CA GLN A 204 -11.31 13.42 -7.23
C GLN A 204 -10.40 12.37 -6.58
N LEU A 205 -10.95 11.36 -5.90
CA LEU A 205 -10.18 10.27 -5.31
C LEU A 205 -9.45 9.45 -6.39
N VAL A 206 -10.12 9.08 -7.48
CA VAL A 206 -9.53 8.33 -8.58
C VAL A 206 -8.41 9.13 -9.24
N THR A 207 -8.58 10.43 -9.49
CA THR A 207 -7.52 11.31 -10.02
C THR A 207 -6.33 11.38 -9.05
N GLN A 208 -6.56 11.63 -7.76
CA GLN A 208 -5.49 11.70 -6.76
C GLN A 208 -4.70 10.38 -6.66
N VAL A 209 -5.38 9.23 -6.69
CA VAL A 209 -4.72 7.92 -6.67
C VAL A 209 -3.97 7.67 -7.98
N SER A 210 -4.54 8.04 -9.13
CA SER A 210 -3.88 7.95 -10.44
C SER A 210 -2.57 8.75 -10.46
N ASP A 211 -2.62 10.01 -10.06
CA ASP A 211 -1.46 10.92 -10.05
C ASP A 211 -0.39 10.47 -9.05
N ALA A 212 -0.80 10.02 -7.86
CA ALA A 212 0.09 9.46 -6.86
C ALA A 212 0.77 8.18 -7.37
N THR A 213 0.03 7.30 -8.06
CA THR A 213 0.58 6.06 -8.63
C THR A 213 1.54 6.35 -9.78
N ALA A 214 1.22 7.31 -10.66
CA ALA A 214 2.12 7.73 -11.73
C ALA A 214 3.44 8.33 -11.19
N SER A 215 3.34 9.15 -10.13
CA SER A 215 4.50 9.69 -9.41
C SER A 215 5.32 8.58 -8.74
N MET A 216 4.66 7.58 -8.16
CA MET A 216 5.29 6.44 -7.52
C MET A 216 6.10 5.59 -8.52
N VAL A 217 5.55 5.31 -9.71
CA VAL A 217 6.27 4.59 -10.78
C VAL A 217 7.55 5.35 -11.19
N SER A 218 7.45 6.66 -11.42
CA SER A 218 8.62 7.50 -11.76
C SER A 218 9.70 7.49 -10.66
N ASN A 219 9.28 7.51 -9.39
CA ASN A 219 10.20 7.43 -8.25
C ASN A 219 10.87 6.04 -8.15
N ILE A 220 10.14 4.96 -8.43
CA ILE A 220 10.67 3.60 -8.44
C ILE A 220 11.68 3.42 -9.58
N ASP A 221 11.42 3.95 -10.77
CA ASP A 221 12.37 3.93 -11.89
C ASP A 221 13.66 4.69 -11.53
N SER A 222 13.53 5.83 -10.87
CA SER A 222 14.67 6.60 -10.35
C SER A 222 15.44 5.82 -9.29
N LEU A 223 14.74 5.10 -8.41
CA LEU A 223 15.35 4.24 -7.39
C LEU A 223 16.08 3.05 -8.02
N ALA A 224 15.53 2.43 -9.06
CA ALA A 224 16.18 1.35 -9.81
C ALA A 224 17.48 1.83 -10.48
N GLN A 225 17.46 3.00 -11.13
CA GLN A 225 18.66 3.61 -11.69
C GLN A 225 19.69 3.96 -10.60
N GLY A 226 19.23 4.46 -9.45
CA GLY A 226 20.06 4.73 -8.28
C GLY A 226 20.74 3.48 -7.74
N ASN A 227 19.99 2.39 -7.56
CA ASN A 227 20.50 1.09 -7.12
C ASN A 227 21.53 0.52 -8.11
N GLN A 228 21.28 0.63 -9.42
CA GLN A 228 22.25 0.18 -10.42
C GLN A 228 23.57 0.96 -10.36
N LYS A 229 23.51 2.28 -10.14
CA LYS A 229 24.71 3.11 -9.92
C LYS A 229 25.43 2.73 -8.64
N LEU A 230 24.69 2.50 -7.54
CA LEU A 230 25.26 2.04 -6.27
C LEU A 230 25.94 0.68 -6.41
N TYR A 231 25.34 -0.25 -7.16
CA TYR A 231 25.96 -1.53 -7.46
C TYR A 231 27.29 -1.36 -8.21
N GLN A 232 27.31 -0.55 -9.27
CA GLN A 232 28.53 -0.27 -10.04
C GLN A 232 29.62 0.40 -9.19
N GLN A 233 29.23 1.34 -8.32
CA GLN A 233 30.14 2.01 -7.39
C GLN A 233 30.69 1.03 -6.34
N SER A 234 29.85 0.20 -5.75
CA SER A 234 30.25 -0.83 -4.78
C SER A 234 31.20 -1.85 -5.41
N ALA A 235 30.92 -2.30 -6.63
CA ALA A 235 31.79 -3.21 -7.38
C ALA A 235 33.16 -2.56 -7.71
N ARG A 236 33.17 -1.29 -8.12
CA ARG A 236 34.41 -0.54 -8.35
C ARG A 236 35.21 -0.37 -7.06
N GLN A 237 34.55 0.00 -5.97
CA GLN A 237 35.18 0.18 -4.67
C GLN A 237 35.77 -1.13 -4.13
N ALA A 238 35.08 -2.26 -4.32
CA ALA A 238 35.63 -3.57 -3.98
C ALA A 238 36.92 -3.86 -4.74
N LYS A 239 36.96 -3.57 -6.05
CA LYS A 239 38.17 -3.74 -6.87
C LYS A 239 39.31 -2.81 -6.40
N GLU A 240 39.01 -1.54 -6.13
CA GLU A 240 40.00 -0.59 -5.60
C GLU A 240 40.55 -1.06 -4.25
N LEU A 241 39.69 -1.61 -3.37
CA LEU A 241 40.13 -2.18 -2.09
C LEU A 241 41.01 -3.42 -2.27
N ASP A 242 40.75 -4.26 -3.27
CA ASP A 242 41.62 -5.41 -3.59
C ASP A 242 43.00 -4.94 -4.08
N GLU A 243 43.05 -3.92 -4.94
CA GLU A 243 44.32 -3.30 -5.40
C GLU A 243 45.09 -2.67 -4.23
N VAL A 244 44.41 -1.93 -3.34
CA VAL A 244 45.03 -1.38 -2.14
C VAL A 244 45.54 -2.48 -1.21
N THR A 245 44.79 -3.57 -1.06
CA THR A 245 45.21 -4.72 -0.24
C THR A 245 46.47 -5.37 -0.81
N ALA A 246 46.55 -5.53 -2.14
CA ALA A 246 47.76 -6.04 -2.81
C ALA A 246 48.96 -5.11 -2.58
N ASN A 247 48.78 -3.80 -2.71
CA ASN A 247 49.83 -2.81 -2.44
C ASN A 247 50.29 -2.85 -0.98
N ILE A 248 49.38 -3.08 -0.02
CA ILE A 248 49.75 -3.24 1.38
C ILE A 248 50.57 -4.52 1.60
N ALA A 249 50.22 -5.63 0.96
CA ALA A 249 51.02 -6.85 1.04
C ALA A 249 52.43 -6.67 0.47
N GLU A 250 52.57 -5.90 -0.62
CA GLU A 250 53.88 -5.52 -1.15
C GLU A 250 54.66 -4.62 -0.18
N LEU A 251 54.00 -3.62 0.42
CA LEU A 251 54.60 -2.77 1.45
C LEU A 251 55.04 -3.57 2.68
N GLU A 252 54.27 -4.56 3.10
CA GLU A 252 54.62 -5.47 4.21
C GLU A 252 55.93 -6.22 3.89
N SER A 253 56.06 -6.76 2.67
CA SER A 253 57.28 -7.41 2.20
C SER A 253 58.47 -6.45 2.14
N HIS A 254 58.27 -5.21 1.71
CA HIS A 254 59.33 -4.18 1.67
C HIS A 254 59.79 -3.79 3.08
N VAL A 255 58.86 -3.67 4.04
CA VAL A 255 59.18 -3.38 5.44
C VAL A 255 59.97 -4.52 6.08
N GLU A 256 59.57 -5.77 5.85
CA GLU A 256 60.31 -6.95 6.32
C GLU A 256 61.74 -6.99 5.72
N GLY A 257 61.86 -6.72 4.42
CA GLY A 257 63.14 -6.58 3.74
C GLY A 257 64.02 -5.48 4.34
N ASN A 258 63.45 -4.30 4.63
CA ASN A 258 64.17 -3.18 5.24
C ASN A 258 64.70 -3.51 6.64
N THR A 259 63.93 -4.25 7.46
CA THR A 259 64.43 -4.75 8.75
C THR A 259 65.65 -5.66 8.56
N GLY A 260 65.59 -6.56 7.58
CA GLY A 260 66.72 -7.42 7.21
C GLY A 260 67.96 -6.62 6.78
N TYR A 261 67.78 -5.62 5.91
CA TYR A 261 68.87 -4.75 5.45
C TYR A 261 69.47 -3.91 6.57
N ALA A 262 68.66 -3.33 7.46
CA ALA A 262 69.13 -2.56 8.60
C ALA A 262 69.98 -3.43 9.55
N LYS A 263 69.53 -4.67 9.81
CA LYS A 263 70.28 -5.63 10.64
C LYS A 263 71.60 -6.03 9.99
N LEU A 264 71.60 -6.32 8.69
CA LEU A 264 72.81 -6.67 7.94
C LEU A 264 73.80 -5.49 7.91
N ALA A 265 73.33 -4.28 7.64
CA ALA A 265 74.15 -3.08 7.66
C ALA A 265 74.73 -2.81 9.05
N SER A 266 73.98 -3.07 10.12
CA SER A 266 74.45 -2.92 11.50
C SER A 266 75.58 -3.90 11.81
N GLN A 267 75.45 -5.15 11.37
CA GLN A 267 76.53 -6.14 11.47
C GLN A 267 77.78 -5.71 10.69
N ARG A 268 77.64 -5.18 9.47
CA ARG A 268 78.76 -4.67 8.67
C ARG A 268 79.43 -3.45 9.30
N ALA A 269 78.64 -2.56 9.90
CA ALA A 269 79.18 -1.44 10.67
C ALA A 269 79.98 -1.93 11.88
N ASP A 270 79.52 -2.99 12.56
CA ASP A 270 80.27 -3.57 13.67
C ASP A 270 81.60 -4.20 13.23
N GLU A 271 81.60 -4.95 12.12
CA GLU A 271 82.83 -5.49 11.50
C GLU A 271 83.82 -4.37 11.15
N ALA A 272 83.34 -3.26 10.58
CA ALA A 272 84.17 -2.10 10.27
C ALA A 272 84.74 -1.43 11.52
N ARG A 273 83.95 -1.32 12.60
CA ARG A 273 84.41 -0.83 13.91
C ARG A 273 85.54 -1.69 14.46
N GLN A 274 85.39 -3.02 14.42
CA GLN A 274 86.40 -3.94 14.91
C GLN A 274 87.70 -3.85 14.10
N ALA A 275 87.59 -3.70 12.78
CA ALA A 275 88.75 -3.50 11.90
C ALA A 275 89.47 -2.18 12.22
N ALA A 276 88.73 -1.08 12.41
CA ALA A 276 89.31 0.21 12.78
C ALA A 276 89.99 0.16 14.16
N ALA A 277 89.39 -0.49 15.16
CA ALA A 277 90.00 -0.70 16.48
C ALA A 277 91.24 -1.62 16.43
N GLY A 278 91.30 -2.54 15.47
CA GLY A 278 92.52 -3.29 15.16
C GLY A 278 93.63 -2.41 14.58
N GLY A 279 93.26 -1.50 13.67
CA GLY A 279 94.17 -0.51 13.11
C GLY A 279 94.75 0.45 14.15
N ASP A 280 93.94 0.90 15.09
CA ASP A 280 94.34 1.79 16.19
C ASP A 280 95.46 1.16 17.05
N ARG A 281 95.25 -0.09 17.51
CA ARG A 281 96.27 -0.86 18.24
C ARG A 281 97.56 -1.09 17.45
N MET A 282 97.46 -1.23 16.13
CA MET A 282 98.63 -1.35 15.27
C MET A 282 99.41 -0.03 15.20
N MET A 283 98.72 1.11 15.18
CA MET A 283 99.36 2.43 15.20
C MET A 283 100.08 2.69 16.52
N ASP A 284 99.51 2.28 17.66
CA ASP A 284 100.20 2.33 18.96
C ASP A 284 101.56 1.59 18.90
N THR A 285 101.55 0.38 18.35
CA THR A 285 102.77 -0.44 18.19
C THR A 285 103.80 0.22 17.27
N VAL A 286 103.35 0.87 16.19
CA VAL A 286 104.23 1.62 15.27
C VAL A 286 104.81 2.85 15.96
N ASN A 287 104.01 3.57 16.74
CA ASN A 287 104.45 4.75 17.49
C ASN A 287 105.52 4.38 18.54
N GLU A 288 105.31 3.33 19.32
CA GLU A 288 106.31 2.78 20.26
C GLU A 288 107.61 2.40 19.53
N SER A 289 107.51 1.75 18.37
CA SER A 289 108.67 1.38 17.56
C SER A 289 109.44 2.62 17.06
N MET A 290 108.74 3.66 16.61
CA MET A 290 109.37 4.92 16.19
C MET A 290 110.10 5.61 17.35
N GLN A 291 109.48 5.67 18.54
CA GLN A 291 110.12 6.22 19.74
C GLN A 291 111.39 5.45 20.12
N ALA A 292 111.35 4.11 20.04
CA ALA A 292 112.51 3.27 20.29
C ALA A 292 113.64 3.54 19.28
N ILE A 293 113.32 3.78 18.00
CA ILE A 293 114.33 4.14 16.99
C ILE A 293 114.93 5.52 17.29
N VAL A 294 114.11 6.53 17.66
CA VAL A 294 114.62 7.86 18.06
C VAL A 294 115.61 7.74 19.21
N ALA A 295 115.28 6.99 20.26
CA ALA A 295 116.16 6.78 21.41
C ALA A 295 117.49 6.12 21.00
N ARG A 296 117.45 5.07 20.16
CA ARG A 296 118.65 4.41 19.64
C ARG A 296 119.49 5.31 18.74
N SER A 297 118.86 6.14 17.92
CA SER A 297 119.56 7.11 17.07
C SER A 297 120.24 8.21 17.89
N ASP A 298 119.66 8.61 19.02
CA ASP A 298 120.28 9.58 19.94
C ASP A 298 121.51 8.98 20.65
N GLU A 299 121.42 7.73 21.07
CA GLU A 299 122.56 6.99 21.62
C GLU A 299 123.71 6.88 20.61
N MET A 300 123.40 6.53 19.35
CA MET A 300 124.39 6.52 18.26
C MET A 300 125.04 7.89 18.05
N ARG A 301 124.26 8.98 18.13
CA ARG A 301 124.77 10.36 18.03
C ARG A 301 125.82 10.64 19.11
N GLY A 302 125.56 10.21 20.35
CA GLY A 302 126.48 10.33 21.47
C GLY A 302 127.78 9.55 21.25
N ILE A 303 127.69 8.31 20.75
CA ILE A 303 128.86 7.47 20.43
C ILE A 303 129.69 8.11 19.31
N VAL A 304 129.07 8.59 18.24
CA VAL A 304 129.77 9.23 17.12
C VAL A 304 130.48 10.51 17.56
N ALA A 305 129.86 11.32 18.44
CA ALA A 305 130.48 12.51 19.02
C ALA A 305 131.70 12.15 19.90
N LEU A 306 131.64 11.05 20.66
CA LEU A 306 132.77 10.55 21.42
C LEU A 306 133.93 10.14 20.50
N ILE A 307 133.64 9.41 19.41
CA ILE A 307 134.66 8.99 18.43
C ILE A 307 135.31 10.20 17.77
N ASP A 308 134.53 11.24 17.41
CA ASP A 308 135.07 12.48 16.83
C ASP A 308 135.98 13.21 17.82
N ASN A 309 135.61 13.26 19.11
CA ASN A 309 136.46 13.80 20.17
C ASN A 309 137.77 13.03 20.31
N VAL A 310 137.72 11.69 20.31
CA VAL A 310 138.91 10.83 20.35
C VAL A 310 139.79 11.05 19.11
N ALA A 311 139.20 11.17 17.92
CA ALA A 311 139.92 11.46 16.69
C ALA A 311 140.59 12.84 16.75
N PHE A 312 139.91 13.86 17.28
CA PHE A 312 140.48 15.19 17.50
C PHE A 312 141.66 15.16 18.47
N GLN A 313 141.50 14.52 19.64
CA GLN A 313 142.57 14.35 20.62
C GLN A 313 143.77 13.60 20.02
N THR A 314 143.52 12.55 19.23
CA THR A 314 144.55 11.78 18.53
C THR A 314 145.29 12.63 17.49
N ASN A 315 144.59 13.51 16.77
CA ASN A 315 145.20 14.44 15.82
C ASN A 315 146.07 15.49 16.53
N ILE A 316 145.67 15.98 17.70
CA ILE A 316 146.48 16.89 18.54
C ILE A 316 147.73 16.17 19.07
N LEU A 317 147.58 14.94 19.58
CA LEU A 317 148.70 14.11 20.03
C LEU A 317 149.69 13.83 18.90
N ALA A 318 149.20 13.50 17.71
CA ALA A 318 150.00 13.29 16.52
C ALA A 318 150.74 14.56 16.07
N LEU A 319 150.10 15.72 16.14
CA LEU A 319 150.75 17.00 15.86
C LEU A 319 151.85 17.31 16.87
N ASN A 320 151.60 17.13 18.16
CA ASN A 320 152.60 17.30 19.22
C ASN A 320 153.80 16.35 19.03
N ALA A 321 153.53 15.09 18.70
CA ALA A 321 154.57 14.10 18.40
C ALA A 321 155.38 14.48 17.14
N ALA A 322 154.74 15.04 16.11
CA ALA A 322 155.44 15.51 14.92
C ALA A 322 156.34 16.73 15.21
N ILE A 323 155.90 17.63 16.08
CA ILE A 323 156.69 18.79 16.56
C ILE A 323 157.91 18.30 17.34
N GLU A 324 157.72 17.38 18.29
CA GLU A 324 158.82 16.82 19.10
C GLU A 324 159.82 16.03 18.24
N ALA A 325 159.32 15.26 17.26
CA ALA A 325 160.14 14.55 16.30
C ALA A 325 160.95 15.49 15.40
N ALA A 326 160.42 16.68 15.06
CA ALA A 326 161.17 17.72 14.36
C ALA A 326 162.24 18.37 15.26
N HIS A 327 161.96 18.52 16.56
CA HIS A 327 162.90 19.02 17.56
C HIS A 327 164.11 18.08 17.75
N ALA A 328 163.90 16.77 17.67
CA ALA A 328 164.95 15.73 17.77
C ALA A 328 165.83 15.57 16.51
N GLY A 329 165.61 16.35 15.45
CA GLY A 329 166.45 16.38 14.25
C GLY A 329 166.55 15.02 13.51
N ASN A 330 167.78 14.57 13.21
CA ASN A 330 168.00 13.34 12.43
C ASN A 330 167.54 12.06 13.14
N HIS A 331 167.51 12.03 14.49
CA HIS A 331 167.06 10.87 15.26
C HIS A 331 165.53 10.73 15.30
N GLY A 332 164.78 11.80 15.00
CA GLY A 332 163.31 11.83 15.01
C GLY A 332 162.62 11.48 13.69
N ARG A 333 163.35 11.28 12.57
CA ARG A 333 162.75 11.10 11.23
C ARG A 333 161.74 9.95 11.15
N GLY A 334 162.00 8.81 11.79
CA GLY A 334 161.08 7.67 11.81
C GLY A 334 159.79 7.99 12.57
N PHE A 335 159.90 8.63 13.74
CA PHE A 335 158.77 9.08 14.55
C PHE A 335 157.94 10.16 13.85
N ALA A 336 158.56 11.08 13.11
CA ALA A 336 157.86 12.11 12.35
C ALA A 336 156.95 11.53 11.26
N VAL A 337 157.37 10.45 10.59
CA VAL A 337 156.54 9.76 9.58
C VAL A 337 155.34 9.08 10.22
N VAL A 338 155.55 8.35 11.33
CA VAL A 338 154.46 7.70 12.07
C VAL A 338 153.49 8.74 12.62
N ALA A 339 153.96 9.84 13.20
CA ALA A 339 153.13 10.93 13.71
C ALA A 339 152.30 11.57 12.59
N LYS A 340 152.89 11.79 11.40
CA LYS A 340 152.15 12.31 10.23
C LYS A 340 151.05 11.34 9.78
N GLU A 341 151.34 10.04 9.73
CA GLU A 341 150.38 9.00 9.33
C GLU A 341 149.23 8.89 10.35
N VAL A 342 149.54 8.85 11.65
CA VAL A 342 148.53 8.84 12.74
C VAL A 342 147.63 10.08 12.66
N GLY A 343 148.20 11.27 12.41
CA GLY A 343 147.41 12.49 12.23
C GLY A 343 146.51 12.43 10.98
N LEU A 344 146.95 11.77 9.91
CA LEU A 344 146.17 11.60 8.68
C LEU A 344 145.02 10.61 8.88
N LEU A 345 145.25 9.49 9.61
CA LEU A 345 144.18 8.58 10.05
C LEU A 345 143.19 9.28 10.98
N ALA A 346 143.66 10.09 11.92
CA ALA A 346 142.81 10.82 12.85
C ALA A 346 141.88 11.81 12.12
N ARG A 347 142.39 12.58 11.14
CA ARG A 347 141.55 13.44 10.28
C ARG A 347 140.57 12.66 9.43
N LYS A 348 140.99 11.51 8.87
CA LYS A 348 140.11 10.62 8.12
C LYS A 348 138.98 10.07 9.00
N SER A 349 139.28 9.70 10.24
CA SER A 349 138.30 9.25 11.24
C SER A 349 137.29 10.36 11.55
N SER A 350 137.76 11.60 11.77
CA SER A 350 136.89 12.77 12.04
C SER A 350 135.95 13.08 10.86
N HIS A 351 136.47 12.99 9.62
CA HIS A 351 135.63 13.14 8.42
C HIS A 351 134.56 12.04 8.31
N SER A 352 134.93 10.78 8.60
CA SER A 352 133.98 9.67 8.63
C SER A 352 132.92 9.82 9.72
N THR A 353 133.28 10.26 10.93
CA THR A 353 132.30 10.54 12.00
C THR A 353 131.35 11.67 11.62
N GLN A 354 131.83 12.76 11.02
CA GLN A 354 130.95 13.82 10.51
C GLN A 354 129.96 13.29 9.46
N THR A 355 130.41 12.44 8.54
CA THR A 355 129.54 11.81 7.54
C THR A 355 128.46 10.93 8.19
N ILE A 356 128.82 10.12 9.20
CA ILE A 356 127.87 9.30 9.96
C ILE A 356 126.89 10.19 10.72
N GLN A 357 127.35 11.28 11.32
CA GLN A 357 126.49 12.23 12.04
C GLN A 357 125.44 12.86 11.11
N THR A 358 125.81 13.20 9.88
CA THR A 358 124.86 13.65 8.85
C THR A 358 123.82 12.57 8.51
N LEU A 359 124.24 11.30 8.36
CA LEU A 359 123.30 10.19 8.11
C LEU A 359 122.33 9.95 9.28
N ILE A 360 122.80 10.06 10.52
CA ILE A 360 121.95 10.00 11.72
C ILE A 360 120.94 11.15 11.72
N GLN A 361 121.40 12.37 11.40
CA GLN A 361 120.53 13.55 11.31
C GLN A 361 119.41 13.36 10.27
N HIS A 362 119.76 12.85 9.08
CA HIS A 362 118.78 12.53 8.04
C HIS A 362 117.79 11.44 8.48
N SER A 363 118.27 10.41 9.17
CA SER A 363 117.42 9.33 9.69
C SER A 363 116.42 9.86 10.70
N LEU A 364 116.85 10.74 11.62
CA LEU A 364 115.97 11.40 12.59
C LEU A 364 114.90 12.27 11.92
N GLN A 365 115.26 13.03 10.89
CA GLN A 365 114.26 13.79 10.10
C GLN A 365 113.22 12.87 9.43
N GLY A 366 113.67 11.73 8.89
CA GLY A 366 112.77 10.72 8.31
C GLY A 366 111.83 10.11 9.34
N ILE A 367 112.32 9.81 10.54
CA ILE A 367 111.52 9.28 11.64
C ILE A 367 110.50 10.32 12.14
N GLU A 368 110.89 11.59 12.26
CA GLU A 368 109.99 12.67 12.67
C GLU A 368 108.85 12.88 11.67
N ALA A 369 109.16 12.87 10.37
CA ALA A 369 108.14 12.87 9.32
C ALA A 369 107.22 11.63 9.39
N GLY A 370 107.78 10.46 9.68
CA GLY A 370 107.04 9.22 9.90
C GLY A 370 106.09 9.30 11.10
N SER A 371 106.56 9.82 12.24
CA SER A 371 105.75 10.03 13.44
C SER A 371 104.59 11.00 13.18
N GLN A 372 104.83 12.11 12.46
CA GLN A 372 103.74 13.01 12.05
C GLN A 372 102.70 12.33 11.16
N ALA A 373 103.13 11.46 10.25
CA ALA A 373 102.21 10.70 9.40
C ALA A 373 101.37 9.68 10.21
N VAL A 374 101.97 9.01 11.19
CA VAL A 374 101.28 8.10 12.11
C VAL A 374 100.24 8.84 12.95
N ASN A 375 100.59 9.99 13.55
CA ASN A 375 99.64 10.80 14.32
C ASN A 375 98.45 11.28 13.47
N ARG A 376 98.67 11.63 12.19
CA ARG A 376 97.57 11.97 11.27
C ARG A 376 96.68 10.76 10.97
N LEU A 377 97.29 9.58 10.83
CA LEU A 377 96.56 8.34 10.58
C LEU A 377 95.71 7.93 11.79
N GLU A 378 96.25 8.06 13.00
CA GLU A 378 95.51 7.84 14.27
C GLU A 378 94.27 8.74 14.36
N ASN A 379 94.42 10.05 14.12
CA ASN A 379 93.30 10.99 14.09
C ASN A 379 92.23 10.61 13.04
N ASN A 380 92.66 10.16 11.85
CA ASN A 380 91.72 9.69 10.83
C ASN A 380 90.99 8.42 11.26
N LEU A 381 91.67 7.47 11.90
CA LEU A 381 91.04 6.25 12.41
C LEU A 381 90.01 6.55 13.51
N GLN A 382 90.29 7.50 14.40
CA GLN A 382 89.33 7.99 15.40
C GLN A 382 88.09 8.65 14.77
N GLN A 383 88.28 9.43 13.69
CA GLN A 383 87.13 9.97 12.95
C GLN A 383 86.30 8.86 12.29
N VAL A 384 86.96 7.84 11.72
CA VAL A 384 86.27 6.70 11.11
C VAL A 384 85.47 5.92 12.15
N THR A 385 86.03 5.61 13.32
CA THR A 385 85.27 4.93 14.40
C THR A 385 84.09 5.76 14.88
N GLY A 386 84.23 7.07 14.99
CA GLY A 386 83.12 7.98 15.30
C GLY A 386 82.00 7.93 14.26
N LEU A 387 82.34 7.99 12.96
CA LEU A 387 81.37 7.91 11.86
C LEU A 387 80.64 6.55 11.83
N VAL A 388 81.35 5.45 12.03
CA VAL A 388 80.75 4.10 12.09
C VAL A 388 79.86 3.94 13.34
N GLY A 389 80.23 4.59 14.45
CA GLY A 389 79.38 4.72 15.64
C GLY A 389 78.05 5.40 15.33
N HIS A 390 78.08 6.58 14.71
CA HIS A 390 76.87 7.28 14.27
C HIS A 390 76.04 6.47 13.28
N LEU A 391 76.69 5.79 12.32
CA LEU A 391 76.00 4.91 11.37
C LEU A 391 75.24 3.79 12.08
N SER A 392 75.82 3.19 13.12
CA SER A 392 75.12 2.16 13.91
C SER A 392 73.90 2.71 14.65
N GLY A 393 73.99 3.94 15.17
CA GLY A 393 72.85 4.63 15.79
C GLY A 393 71.71 4.86 14.78
N LEU A 394 72.03 5.39 13.60
CA LEU A 394 71.04 5.59 12.52
C LEU A 394 70.38 4.28 12.09
N LEU A 395 71.14 3.19 12.01
CA LEU A 395 70.60 1.87 11.65
C LEU A 395 69.67 1.31 12.72
N ASN A 396 69.94 1.57 14.00
CA ASN A 396 69.02 1.25 15.09
C ASN A 396 67.71 2.05 14.96
N ASP A 397 67.79 3.35 14.68
CA ASP A 397 66.60 4.20 14.51
C ASP A 397 65.78 3.77 13.30
N ILE A 398 66.43 3.42 12.17
CA ILE A 398 65.76 2.84 10.99
C ILE A 398 65.07 1.53 11.35
N SER A 399 65.72 0.65 12.11
CA SER A 399 65.11 -0.61 12.54
C SER A 399 63.87 -0.38 13.40
N GLN A 400 63.91 0.56 14.35
CA GLN A 400 62.75 0.91 15.18
C GLN A 400 61.62 1.53 14.35
N ALA A 401 61.95 2.48 13.46
CA ALA A 401 60.97 3.10 12.57
C ALA A 401 60.28 2.05 11.67
N THR A 402 61.05 1.08 11.18
CA THR A 402 60.55 0.00 10.33
C THR A 402 59.63 -0.96 11.10
N LEU A 403 59.96 -1.28 12.36
CA LEU A 403 59.08 -2.07 13.24
C LEU A 403 57.73 -1.36 13.47
N ASN A 404 57.77 -0.06 13.78
CA ASN A 404 56.54 0.75 13.93
C ASN A 404 55.74 0.81 12.62
N GLN A 405 56.41 0.88 11.48
CA GLN A 405 55.78 0.86 10.17
C GLN A 405 55.07 -0.47 9.89
N GLY A 406 55.65 -1.59 10.31
CA GLY A 406 55.02 -2.91 10.24
C GLY A 406 53.75 -3.00 11.09
N GLU A 407 53.77 -2.47 12.33
CA GLU A 407 52.56 -2.43 13.18
C GLU A 407 51.44 -1.58 12.56
N ASN A 408 51.79 -0.42 11.98
CA ASN A 408 50.85 0.44 11.27
C ASN A 408 50.27 -0.25 10.04
N ILE A 409 51.07 -1.00 9.29
CA ILE A 409 50.62 -1.81 8.14
C ILE A 409 49.60 -2.85 8.62
N HIS A 410 49.88 -3.59 9.70
CA HIS A 410 48.91 -4.55 10.24
C HIS A 410 47.59 -3.88 10.66
N GLN A 411 47.64 -2.67 11.22
CA GLN A 411 46.44 -1.91 11.53
C GLN A 411 45.66 -1.51 10.27
N MET A 412 46.34 -1.03 9.23
CA MET A 412 45.73 -0.71 7.94
C MET A 412 45.08 -1.94 7.30
N THR A 413 45.74 -3.10 7.34
CA THR A 413 45.17 -4.37 6.83
C THR A 413 43.88 -4.74 7.54
N ARG A 414 43.81 -4.58 8.88
CA ARG A 414 42.56 -4.79 9.64
C ARG A 414 41.45 -3.82 9.22
N GLN A 415 41.77 -2.54 9.01
CA GLN A 415 40.80 -1.54 8.56
C GLN A 415 40.28 -1.83 7.15
N LEU A 416 41.16 -2.23 6.22
CA LEU A 416 40.76 -2.65 4.87
C LEU A 416 39.82 -3.85 4.89
N HIS A 417 40.07 -4.82 5.76
CA HIS A 417 39.16 -5.95 5.92
C HIS A 417 37.75 -5.50 6.35
N GLY A 418 37.66 -4.54 7.28
CA GLY A 418 36.40 -3.92 7.67
C GLY A 418 35.72 -3.18 6.51
N LEU A 419 36.48 -2.44 5.70
CA LEU A 419 35.95 -1.76 4.51
C LEU A 419 35.43 -2.75 3.46
N ASN A 420 36.12 -3.87 3.24
CA ASN A 420 35.68 -4.92 2.32
C ASN A 420 34.36 -5.55 2.80
N GLN A 421 34.21 -5.75 4.12
CA GLN A 421 32.95 -6.22 4.70
C GLN A 421 31.80 -5.22 4.50
N VAL A 422 32.06 -3.92 4.67
CA VAL A 422 31.07 -2.87 4.38
C VAL A 422 30.69 -2.87 2.90
N ALA A 423 31.66 -2.94 1.99
CA ALA A 423 31.41 -2.99 0.54
C ALA A 423 30.52 -4.19 0.14
N ARG A 424 30.79 -5.38 0.70
CA ARG A 424 29.95 -6.57 0.51
C ARG A 424 28.53 -6.37 1.03
N ARG A 425 28.38 -5.82 2.24
CA ARG A 425 27.08 -5.54 2.84
C ARG A 425 26.30 -4.49 2.05
N THR A 426 26.99 -3.50 1.46
CA THR A 426 26.37 -2.57 0.51
C THR A 426 25.83 -3.31 -0.71
N GLY A 427 26.58 -4.27 -1.27
CA GLY A 427 26.10 -5.12 -2.36
C GLY A 427 24.82 -5.89 -2.01
N GLU A 428 24.78 -6.52 -0.83
CA GLU A 428 23.58 -7.19 -0.31
C GLU A 428 22.39 -6.23 -0.17
N LEU A 429 22.60 -5.06 0.44
CA LEU A 429 21.56 -4.04 0.62
C LEU A 429 21.03 -3.53 -0.72
N VAL A 430 21.89 -3.37 -1.72
CA VAL A 430 21.48 -2.96 -3.07
C VAL A 430 20.63 -4.05 -3.74
N SER A 431 20.98 -5.32 -3.54
CA SER A 431 20.17 -6.45 -4.02
C SER A 431 18.78 -6.45 -3.38
N THR A 432 18.70 -6.36 -2.05
CA THR A 432 17.43 -6.28 -1.32
C THR A 432 16.62 -5.06 -1.74
N ALA A 433 17.27 -3.91 -1.95
CA ALA A 433 16.60 -2.70 -2.41
C ALA A 433 16.07 -2.84 -3.84
N ALA A 434 16.78 -3.57 -4.72
CA ALA A 434 16.31 -3.85 -6.07
C ALA A 434 15.07 -4.77 -6.05
N GLU A 435 15.06 -5.80 -5.22
CA GLU A 435 13.89 -6.68 -5.01
C GLU A 435 12.68 -5.89 -4.47
N ALA A 436 12.89 -5.03 -3.46
CA ALA A 436 11.84 -4.19 -2.92
C ALA A 436 11.29 -3.19 -3.95
N SER A 437 12.16 -2.56 -4.75
CA SER A 437 11.75 -1.69 -5.86
C SER A 437 10.93 -2.44 -6.90
N GLN A 438 11.31 -3.68 -7.24
CA GLN A 438 10.56 -4.50 -8.19
C GLN A 438 9.15 -4.83 -7.66
N GLN A 439 9.03 -5.19 -6.38
CA GLN A 439 7.74 -5.42 -5.75
C GLN A 439 6.86 -4.16 -5.78
N LEU A 440 7.42 -3.00 -5.41
CA LEU A 440 6.70 -1.72 -5.46
C LEU A 440 6.28 -1.35 -6.90
N HIS A 441 7.10 -1.69 -7.89
CA HIS A 441 6.77 -1.48 -9.29
C HIS A 441 5.54 -2.31 -9.70
N ASP A 442 5.49 -3.57 -9.30
CA ASP A 442 4.38 -4.47 -9.62
C ASP A 442 3.10 -4.10 -8.87
N ASP A 443 3.19 -3.70 -7.60
CA ASP A 443 2.07 -3.18 -6.80
C ASP A 443 1.50 -1.89 -7.42
N SER A 444 2.37 -0.98 -7.88
CA SER A 444 1.98 0.26 -8.56
C SER A 444 1.28 -0.03 -9.90
N ARG A 445 1.74 -1.03 -10.66
CA ARG A 445 1.03 -1.47 -11.88
C ARG A 445 -0.36 -2.00 -11.56
N GLN A 446 -0.51 -2.81 -10.51
CA GLN A 446 -1.82 -3.34 -10.10
C GLN A 446 -2.77 -2.22 -9.68
N LEU A 447 -2.28 -1.22 -8.93
CA LEU A 447 -3.06 -0.03 -8.58
C LEU A 447 -3.48 0.76 -9.83
N MET A 448 -2.57 0.98 -10.78
CA MET A 448 -2.87 1.67 -12.03
C MET A 448 -3.91 0.91 -12.88
N GLN A 449 -3.84 -0.42 -12.91
CA GLN A 449 -4.87 -1.27 -13.55
C GLN A 449 -6.23 -1.18 -12.84
N ALA A 450 -6.24 -1.12 -11.50
CA ALA A 450 -7.47 -0.95 -10.74
C ALA A 450 -8.12 0.43 -10.97
N VAL A 451 -7.30 1.48 -11.05
CA VAL A 451 -7.73 2.86 -11.29
C VAL A 451 -8.22 3.06 -12.73
N THR A 452 -7.57 2.45 -13.73
CA THR A 452 -7.99 2.54 -15.14
C THR A 452 -9.33 1.86 -15.43
N ARG A 453 -9.84 1.01 -14.54
CA ARG A 453 -11.24 0.55 -14.59
C ARG A 453 -12.23 1.71 -14.43
N PHE A 454 -11.85 2.78 -13.74
CA PHE A 454 -12.67 3.97 -13.59
C PHE A 454 -12.43 4.93 -14.75
N ARG A 455 -13.47 5.19 -15.54
CA ARG A 455 -13.42 6.17 -16.64
C ARG A 455 -13.69 7.57 -16.09
N LEU A 456 -12.71 8.45 -16.21
CA LEU A 456 -12.86 9.87 -15.88
C LEU A 456 -13.37 10.66 -17.10
N PRO A 457 -14.02 11.82 -16.88
CA PRO A 457 -14.34 12.74 -17.98
C PRO A 457 -13.04 13.22 -18.65
N ALA A 458 -13.09 13.32 -19.99
CA ALA A 458 -11.95 13.74 -20.82
C ALA A 458 -11.60 15.22 -20.65
#